data_AF-A0A7W6LTI8-F1
#
_entry.id   AF-A0A7W6LTI8-F1
#
_cell.length_a   1.000
_cell.length_b   1.000
_cell.length_c   1.000
_cell.angle_alpha   90.00
_cell.angle_beta   90.00
_cell.angle_gamma   90.00
#
_symmetry.space_group_name_H-M   'P 1'
#
loop_
_entity.id
_entity.type
_entity.pdbx_description
1 polymer ?
#
loop_
_entity_poly.entity_id
_entity_poly.type
_entity_poly.pdbx_seq_one_letter_code
_entity_poly.pdbx_strand_id
1 'polypeptide(L)'
;MKFTVYSIAIAYSAIFIHSNSNAQSYGTVKFSERFSDQSGETTRYYASVNGITLQEAGKRLGLMVKAATLANKLKEQYPDKFAGMSVKEGRFLTFDFKFANETGASILKKIQAFTTDRELLSAVSAGPAPRSAKATAEAASQLLQQMRAAGIQGEVARNDQTGELKALVRDPSAFQSGTSRGKISANPMGVAYKVEQFSGIRTTADISGGQFYWATPTMSCTMGFNVRQPATNVYGVSTAGHCPNSPARVQLSQTYSSVEPAINFVGEWYSLDIQWGYLVNGSGGVNWVIKPQVWNGIVNFNVTGGVSEYPGMTVCKYGKTTKITCGQVDPYAYSDSYGEFSRVNANSSYPKQSELGDSGGPVYQGGLAVGMVHGKDTAGNMYFSPIRKWAPAGVNINVICVC
;
A
#
# COMPACT_ATOMS: atom_id res chain seq x y z
N MET A 1 -32.86 75.98 -20.79
CA MET A 1 -33.03 75.07 -19.62
C MET A 1 -31.90 74.06 -19.61
N LYS A 2 -31.53 73.52 -18.45
CA LYS A 2 -30.34 72.66 -18.27
C LYS A 2 -30.56 71.25 -18.84
N PHE A 3 -29.61 70.74 -19.61
CA PHE A 3 -29.52 69.31 -19.93
C PHE A 3 -28.66 68.62 -18.87
N THR A 4 -29.20 67.62 -18.18
CA THR A 4 -28.48 66.79 -17.23
C THR A 4 -28.00 65.53 -17.94
N VAL A 5 -26.68 65.38 -18.10
CA VAL A 5 -26.06 64.16 -18.61
C VAL A 5 -25.85 63.19 -17.44
N TYR A 6 -26.43 61.99 -17.53
CA TYR A 6 -26.16 60.92 -16.57
C TYR A 6 -24.94 60.11 -17.02
N SER A 7 -23.79 60.36 -16.40
CA SER A 7 -22.58 59.57 -16.60
C SER A 7 -22.70 58.21 -15.90
N ILE A 8 -22.67 57.12 -16.67
CA ILE A 8 -22.61 55.75 -16.14
C ILE A 8 -21.18 55.48 -15.66
N ALA A 9 -20.99 55.39 -14.34
CA ALA A 9 -19.72 55.02 -13.74
C ALA A 9 -19.52 53.50 -13.84
N ILE A 10 -18.73 53.05 -14.82
CA ILE A 10 -18.28 51.65 -14.91
C ILE A 10 -17.17 51.45 -13.87
N ALA A 11 -17.49 50.77 -12.78
CA ALA A 11 -16.52 50.39 -11.76
C ALA A 11 -15.60 49.28 -12.30
N TYR A 12 -14.40 49.65 -12.74
CA TYR A 12 -13.33 48.70 -13.03
C TYR A 12 -12.82 48.07 -11.73
N SER A 13 -13.43 46.95 -11.34
CA SER A 13 -12.88 46.07 -10.30
C SER A 13 -11.58 45.44 -10.82
N ALA A 14 -10.44 46.02 -10.42
CA ALA A 14 -9.12 45.49 -10.75
C ALA A 14 -8.92 44.13 -10.07
N ILE A 15 -9.13 43.04 -10.82
CA ILE A 15 -8.77 41.70 -10.41
C ILE A 15 -7.25 41.63 -10.35
N PHE A 16 -6.68 41.80 -9.16
CA PHE A 16 -5.28 41.54 -8.89
C PHE A 16 -5.00 40.04 -8.96
N ILE A 17 -4.80 39.54 -10.19
CA ILE A 17 -4.26 38.20 -10.44
C ILE A 17 -2.82 38.19 -9.91
N HIS A 18 -2.65 37.81 -8.65
CA HIS A 18 -1.35 37.48 -8.10
C HIS A 18 -0.89 36.16 -8.73
N SER A 19 -0.17 36.28 -9.85
CA SER A 19 0.50 35.17 -10.51
C SER A 19 1.62 34.65 -9.59
N ASN A 20 1.29 33.68 -8.74
CA ASN A 20 2.26 33.03 -7.86
C ASN A 20 3.18 32.14 -8.71
N SER A 21 4.30 32.71 -9.14
CA SER A 21 5.29 32.12 -10.05
C SER A 21 6.18 31.09 -9.34
N ASN A 22 5.58 29.97 -8.92
CA ASN A 22 6.28 28.70 -8.69
C ASN A 22 5.32 27.50 -8.55
N ALA A 23 4.37 27.37 -9.48
CA ALA A 23 3.59 26.15 -9.62
C ALA A 23 4.47 25.01 -10.17
N GLN A 24 5.18 24.30 -9.29
CA GLN A 24 5.70 22.98 -9.62
C GLN A 24 4.52 22.09 -10.04
N SER A 25 4.54 21.62 -11.28
CA SER A 25 3.57 20.65 -11.79
C SER A 25 3.78 19.31 -11.08
N TYR A 26 3.02 19.05 -10.02
CA TYR A 26 3.00 17.74 -9.36
C TYR A 26 2.14 16.77 -10.15
N GLY A 27 2.73 15.63 -10.54
CA GLY A 27 2.00 14.53 -11.14
C GLY A 27 1.25 13.68 -10.09
N THR A 28 0.46 12.74 -10.59
CA THR A 28 -0.13 11.66 -9.78
C THR A 28 0.62 10.36 -10.02
N VAL A 29 0.74 9.53 -8.99
CA VAL A 29 1.48 8.26 -9.00
C VAL A 29 1.13 7.40 -10.23
N LYS A 30 2.16 7.10 -11.01
CA LYS A 30 2.16 6.11 -12.10
C LYS A 30 2.90 4.86 -11.65
N PHE A 31 2.48 3.70 -12.17
CA PHE A 31 3.09 2.40 -11.86
C PHE A 31 4.13 1.97 -12.90
N SER A 32 5.26 2.68 -12.95
CA SER A 32 6.43 2.31 -13.77
C SER A 32 7.70 3.12 -13.47
N GLU A 33 7.75 3.81 -12.33
CA GLU A 33 8.73 4.89 -12.12
C GLU A 33 10.12 4.38 -11.68
N ARG A 34 11.15 5.21 -11.84
CA ARG A 34 12.52 4.82 -11.49
C ARG A 34 12.70 4.71 -9.98
N PHE A 35 13.42 3.68 -9.53
CA PHE A 35 13.87 3.59 -8.15
C PHE A 35 14.76 4.78 -7.78
N SER A 36 14.47 5.40 -6.64
CA SER A 36 15.25 6.45 -6.00
C SER A 36 15.08 6.25 -4.51
N ASP A 37 16.15 6.33 -3.72
CA ASP A 37 16.06 6.23 -2.26
C ASP A 37 16.80 7.40 -1.62
N GLN A 38 16.12 8.55 -1.60
CA GLN A 38 16.61 9.79 -1.00
C GLN A 38 16.84 9.65 0.52
N SER A 39 16.15 8.72 1.18
CA SER A 39 16.37 8.41 2.60
C SER A 39 17.61 7.54 2.81
N GLY A 40 17.89 6.66 1.86
CA GLY A 40 18.88 5.57 1.95
C GLY A 40 18.46 4.41 2.86
N GLU A 41 17.28 4.45 3.50
CA GLU A 41 16.84 3.43 4.47
C GLU A 41 16.58 2.08 3.83
N THR A 42 15.85 2.07 2.71
CA THR A 42 15.57 0.83 1.96
C THR A 42 16.86 0.22 1.45
N THR A 43 17.77 1.06 0.93
CA THR A 43 19.07 0.63 0.39
C THR A 43 20.00 0.11 1.50
N ARG A 44 20.07 0.79 2.66
CA ARG A 44 20.86 0.34 3.82
C ARG A 44 20.34 -0.97 4.38
N TYR A 45 19.03 -1.08 4.61
CA TYR A 45 18.42 -2.32 5.11
C TYR A 45 18.65 -3.47 4.14
N TYR A 46 18.36 -3.27 2.85
CA TYR A 46 18.54 -4.30 1.82
C TYR A 46 20.00 -4.73 1.64
N ALA A 47 20.95 -3.79 1.72
CA ALA A 47 22.37 -4.10 1.72
C ALA A 47 22.78 -4.96 2.92
N SER A 48 22.31 -4.58 4.11
CA SER A 48 22.62 -5.26 5.37
C SER A 48 22.10 -6.70 5.41
N VAL A 49 20.83 -6.93 5.05
CA VAL A 49 20.24 -8.29 5.13
C VAL A 49 20.79 -9.26 4.08
N ASN A 50 21.32 -8.76 2.97
CA ASN A 50 21.89 -9.58 1.89
C ASN A 50 23.43 -9.65 1.92
N GLY A 51 24.11 -8.90 2.80
CA GLY A 51 25.57 -8.86 2.86
C GLY A 51 26.25 -8.28 1.61
N ILE A 52 25.63 -7.28 0.99
CA ILE A 52 26.09 -6.65 -0.28
C ILE A 52 26.42 -5.17 -0.09
N THR A 53 27.09 -4.56 -1.08
CA THR A 53 27.39 -3.11 -1.05
C THR A 53 26.13 -2.28 -1.30
N LEU A 54 26.13 -1.02 -0.83
CA LEU A 54 25.03 -0.07 -1.11
C LEU A 54 24.80 0.15 -2.62
N GLN A 55 25.85 0.05 -3.43
CA GLN A 55 25.77 0.18 -4.89
C GLN A 55 25.03 -1.02 -5.53
N GLU A 56 25.39 -2.25 -5.15
CA GLU A 56 24.71 -3.46 -5.60
C GLU A 56 23.27 -3.53 -5.07
N ALA A 57 23.05 -3.07 -3.83
CA ALA A 57 21.71 -2.93 -3.25
C ALA A 57 20.82 -1.99 -4.08
N GLY A 58 21.27 -0.76 -4.37
CA GLY A 58 20.53 0.19 -5.19
C GLY A 58 20.28 -0.34 -6.61
N LYS A 59 21.23 -1.09 -7.17
CA LYS A 59 21.10 -1.75 -8.48
C LYS A 59 19.99 -2.81 -8.48
N ARG A 60 20.01 -3.73 -7.51
CA ARG A 60 18.99 -4.79 -7.36
C ARG A 60 17.59 -4.21 -7.10
N LEU A 61 17.49 -3.19 -6.25
CA LEU A 61 16.23 -2.45 -6.01
C LEU A 61 15.71 -1.75 -7.28
N GLY A 62 16.61 -1.19 -8.10
CA GLY A 62 16.24 -0.68 -9.43
C GLY A 62 15.70 -1.76 -10.37
N LEU A 63 16.30 -2.96 -10.36
CA LEU A 63 15.87 -4.09 -11.18
C LEU A 63 14.52 -4.67 -10.71
N MET A 64 14.31 -4.75 -9.40
CA MET A 64 13.05 -5.11 -8.74
C MET A 64 11.87 -4.28 -9.24
N VAL A 65 12.03 -2.96 -9.37
CA VAL A 65 10.96 -2.07 -9.85
C VAL A 65 10.64 -2.29 -11.32
N LYS A 66 11.66 -2.56 -12.16
CA LYS A 66 11.43 -2.97 -13.56
C LYS A 66 10.66 -4.30 -13.64
N ALA A 67 11.00 -5.27 -12.80
CA ALA A 67 10.32 -6.57 -12.73
C ALA A 67 8.86 -6.43 -12.30
N ALA A 68 8.57 -5.63 -11.27
CA ALA A 68 7.22 -5.33 -10.81
C ALA A 68 6.38 -4.62 -11.89
N THR A 69 6.98 -3.70 -12.63
CA THR A 69 6.35 -3.01 -13.77
C THR A 69 5.97 -4.00 -14.88
N LEU A 70 6.86 -4.94 -15.20
CA LEU A 70 6.61 -6.03 -16.14
C LEU A 70 5.48 -6.96 -15.64
N ALA A 71 5.53 -7.39 -14.37
CA ALA A 71 4.51 -8.23 -13.76
C ALA A 71 3.11 -7.59 -13.81
N ASN A 72 3.02 -6.28 -13.62
CA ASN A 72 1.76 -5.55 -13.75
C ASN A 72 1.17 -5.60 -15.17
N LYS A 73 1.98 -5.35 -16.20
CA LYS A 73 1.55 -5.46 -17.60
C LYS A 73 1.12 -6.89 -17.96
N LEU A 74 1.83 -7.90 -17.45
CA LEU A 74 1.49 -9.31 -17.67
C LEU A 74 0.19 -9.71 -16.95
N LYS A 75 -0.06 -9.18 -15.74
CA LYS A 75 -1.32 -9.36 -15.01
C LYS A 75 -2.51 -8.76 -15.76
N GLU A 76 -2.34 -7.58 -16.36
CA GLU A 76 -3.36 -6.91 -17.17
C GLU A 76 -3.64 -7.62 -18.49
N GLN A 77 -2.59 -8.08 -19.19
CA GLN A 77 -2.74 -8.74 -20.48
C GLN A 77 -3.26 -10.18 -20.36
N TYR A 78 -2.94 -10.87 -19.26
CA TYR A 78 -3.20 -12.30 -19.07
C TYR A 78 -3.88 -12.61 -17.71
N PRO A 79 -4.98 -11.94 -17.32
CA PRO A 79 -5.55 -12.05 -15.98
C PRO A 79 -6.00 -13.47 -15.61
N ASP A 80 -6.51 -14.23 -16.59
CA ASP A 80 -6.95 -15.62 -16.38
C ASP A 80 -5.79 -16.64 -16.34
N LYS A 81 -4.56 -16.22 -16.63
CA LYS A 81 -3.35 -17.08 -16.62
C LYS A 81 -2.30 -16.65 -15.60
N PHE A 82 -2.09 -15.36 -15.39
CA PHE A 82 -1.04 -14.86 -14.51
C PHE A 82 -1.28 -15.28 -13.06
N ALA A 83 -0.28 -15.92 -12.45
CA ALA A 83 -0.33 -16.44 -11.09
C ALA A 83 0.57 -15.65 -10.12
N GLY A 84 1.41 -14.75 -10.65
CA GLY A 84 2.23 -13.84 -9.84
C GLY A 84 3.69 -13.78 -10.28
N MET A 85 4.40 -12.83 -9.69
CA MET A 85 5.86 -12.73 -9.70
C MET A 85 6.32 -12.74 -8.24
N SER A 86 7.45 -13.37 -7.95
CA SER A 86 8.18 -13.20 -6.68
C SER A 86 9.65 -12.95 -6.94
N VAL A 87 10.34 -12.38 -5.97
CA VAL A 87 11.80 -12.26 -6.00
C VAL A 87 12.44 -13.23 -5.02
N LYS A 88 13.55 -13.82 -5.43
CA LYS A 88 14.39 -14.73 -4.63
C LYS A 88 15.80 -14.14 -4.58
N GLU A 89 16.31 -13.99 -3.36
CA GLU A 89 17.67 -13.55 -3.11
C GLU A 89 18.67 -14.71 -3.16
N GLY A 90 19.91 -14.35 -3.46
CA GLY A 90 21.03 -15.28 -3.56
C GLY A 90 22.25 -14.58 -4.18
N ARG A 91 23.19 -15.38 -4.69
CA ARG A 91 24.37 -14.86 -5.43
C ARG A 91 23.93 -13.92 -6.56
N PHE A 92 22.86 -14.28 -7.26
CA PHE A 92 22.19 -13.46 -8.26
C PHE A 92 20.72 -13.32 -7.90
N LEU A 93 20.14 -12.17 -8.23
CA LEU A 93 18.71 -11.89 -8.05
C LEU A 93 17.88 -12.72 -9.04
N THR A 94 16.78 -13.34 -8.60
CA THR A 94 15.89 -14.11 -9.49
C THR A 94 14.44 -13.67 -9.33
N PHE A 95 13.77 -13.34 -10.44
CA PHE A 95 12.34 -13.05 -10.51
C PHE A 95 11.59 -14.26 -11.06
N ASP A 96 10.80 -14.94 -10.23
CA ASP A 96 10.07 -16.16 -10.61
C ASP A 96 8.65 -15.79 -11.07
N PHE A 97 8.43 -15.81 -12.38
CA PHE A 97 7.14 -15.51 -13.01
C PHE A 97 6.33 -16.79 -13.20
N LYS A 98 5.08 -16.78 -12.71
CA LYS A 98 4.19 -17.94 -12.70
C LYS A 98 2.93 -17.73 -13.54
N PHE A 99 2.57 -18.72 -14.33
CA PHE A 99 1.34 -18.74 -15.13
C PHE A 99 0.66 -20.12 -15.08
N ALA A 100 -0.67 -20.13 -15.05
CA ALA A 100 -1.49 -21.32 -15.24
C ALA A 100 -1.46 -21.79 -16.70
N ASN A 101 -1.49 -23.11 -16.91
CA ASN A 101 -1.64 -23.76 -18.22
C ASN A 101 -0.62 -23.29 -19.28
N GLU A 102 0.60 -22.95 -18.85
CA GLU A 102 1.67 -22.42 -19.70
C GLU A 102 3.02 -23.05 -19.31
N THR A 103 3.86 -23.37 -20.30
CA THR A 103 5.23 -23.88 -20.07
C THR A 103 6.20 -22.72 -19.83
N GLY A 104 7.32 -22.98 -19.13
CA GLY A 104 8.36 -21.96 -18.90
C GLY A 104 8.83 -21.27 -20.18
N ALA A 105 9.02 -22.02 -21.28
CA ALA A 105 9.37 -21.46 -22.58
C ALA A 105 8.29 -20.53 -23.17
N SER A 106 7.00 -20.88 -23.02
CA SER A 106 5.89 -20.03 -23.46
C SER A 106 5.77 -18.75 -22.62
N ILE A 107 6.05 -18.84 -21.31
CA ILE A 107 6.07 -17.69 -20.40
C ILE A 107 7.25 -16.77 -20.74
N LEU A 108 8.45 -17.30 -20.99
CA LEU A 108 9.60 -16.50 -21.42
C LEU A 108 9.32 -15.75 -22.73
N LYS A 109 8.69 -16.40 -23.71
CA LYS A 109 8.29 -15.74 -24.97
C LYS A 109 7.29 -14.60 -24.74
N LYS A 110 6.35 -14.75 -23.80
CA LYS A 110 5.45 -13.66 -23.39
C LYS A 110 6.23 -12.52 -22.72
N ILE A 111 7.12 -12.82 -21.78
CA ILE A 111 7.96 -11.83 -21.09
C ILE A 111 8.80 -11.02 -22.09
N GLN A 112 9.43 -11.68 -23.06
CA GLN A 112 10.23 -11.05 -24.11
C GLN A 112 9.42 -10.15 -25.06
N ALA A 113 8.11 -10.34 -25.17
CA ALA A 113 7.22 -9.43 -25.91
C ALA A 113 6.95 -8.11 -25.17
N PHE A 114 7.18 -8.07 -23.85
CA PHE A 114 6.95 -6.89 -22.99
C PHE A 114 8.23 -6.16 -22.55
N THR A 115 9.41 -6.78 -22.71
CA THR A 115 10.71 -6.16 -22.40
C THR A 115 11.86 -6.71 -23.24
N THR A 116 12.79 -5.83 -23.60
CA THR A 116 14.09 -6.15 -24.22
C THR A 116 15.28 -5.87 -23.28
N ASP A 117 15.01 -5.50 -22.03
CA ASP A 117 16.04 -5.22 -21.02
C ASP A 117 16.81 -6.52 -20.69
N ARG A 118 18.04 -6.62 -21.19
CA ARG A 118 18.89 -7.80 -21.06
C ARG A 118 19.22 -8.13 -19.61
N GLU A 119 19.36 -7.13 -18.74
CA GLU A 119 19.68 -7.33 -17.34
C GLU A 119 18.48 -7.92 -16.60
N LEU A 120 17.28 -7.37 -16.83
CA LEU A 120 16.05 -7.93 -16.28
C LEU A 120 15.84 -9.36 -16.80
N LEU A 121 15.95 -9.57 -18.11
CA LEU A 121 15.78 -10.89 -18.73
C LEU A 121 16.78 -11.93 -18.19
N SER A 122 18.01 -11.53 -17.85
CA SER A 122 19.00 -12.44 -17.26
C SER A 122 18.66 -12.90 -15.84
N ALA A 123 17.79 -12.17 -15.14
CA ALA A 123 17.29 -12.49 -13.81
C ALA A 123 15.91 -13.17 -13.81
N VAL A 124 15.29 -13.42 -14.98
CA VAL A 124 13.96 -14.04 -15.07
C VAL A 124 14.05 -15.56 -14.96
N SER A 125 13.29 -16.11 -14.02
CA SER A 125 12.83 -17.49 -14.01
C SER A 125 11.35 -17.54 -14.40
N ALA A 126 10.93 -18.61 -15.07
CA ALA A 126 9.57 -18.76 -15.57
C ALA A 126 9.09 -20.20 -15.44
N GLY A 127 7.91 -20.41 -14.87
CA GLY A 127 7.37 -21.75 -14.70
C GLY A 127 5.85 -21.81 -14.49
N PRO A 128 5.26 -23.01 -14.59
CA PRO A 128 3.84 -23.21 -14.38
C PRO A 128 3.43 -22.92 -12.93
N ALA A 129 2.19 -22.49 -12.76
CA ALA A 129 1.43 -22.58 -11.51
C ALA A 129 0.19 -23.48 -11.72
N PRO A 130 -0.39 -24.07 -10.65
CA PRO A 130 -1.59 -24.90 -10.77
C PRO A 130 -2.84 -24.14 -11.27
N ARG A 131 -2.88 -22.82 -11.07
CA ARG A 131 -4.01 -21.93 -11.38
C ARG A 131 -3.54 -20.47 -11.40
N SER A 132 -4.38 -19.57 -11.93
CA SER A 132 -4.10 -18.13 -11.96
C SER A 132 -4.47 -17.46 -10.63
N ALA A 133 -3.96 -16.26 -10.39
CA ALA A 133 -4.26 -15.49 -9.18
C ALA A 133 -5.77 -15.23 -9.02
N LYS A 134 -6.46 -15.00 -10.14
CA LYS A 134 -7.93 -14.88 -10.20
C LYS A 134 -8.63 -16.15 -9.70
N ALA A 135 -8.28 -17.32 -10.24
CA ALA A 135 -8.86 -18.60 -9.82
C ALA A 135 -8.51 -18.97 -8.36
N THR A 136 -7.33 -18.59 -7.86
CA THR A 136 -6.98 -18.75 -6.43
C THR A 136 -7.85 -17.84 -5.53
N ALA A 137 -8.13 -16.61 -5.95
CA ALA A 137 -9.00 -15.68 -5.22
C ALA A 137 -10.48 -16.15 -5.22
N GLU A 138 -10.96 -16.73 -6.32
CA GLU A 138 -12.29 -17.37 -6.40
C GLU A 138 -12.40 -18.54 -5.40
N ALA A 139 -11.39 -19.42 -5.36
CA ALA A 139 -11.35 -20.54 -4.41
C ALA A 139 -11.27 -20.09 -2.94
N ALA A 140 -10.46 -19.06 -2.65
CA ALA A 140 -10.39 -18.44 -1.32
C ALA A 140 -11.75 -17.87 -0.89
N SER A 141 -12.45 -17.21 -1.82
CA SER A 141 -13.79 -16.66 -1.60
C SER A 141 -14.83 -17.76 -1.32
N GLN A 142 -14.77 -18.88 -2.04
CA GLN A 142 -15.65 -20.03 -1.78
C GLN A 142 -15.39 -20.64 -0.41
N LEU A 143 -14.12 -20.83 -0.02
CA LEU A 143 -13.75 -21.35 1.30
C LEU A 143 -14.25 -20.43 2.42
N LEU A 144 -14.07 -19.11 2.29
CA LEU A 144 -14.54 -18.13 3.26
C LEU A 144 -16.08 -18.11 3.38
N GLN A 145 -16.81 -18.30 2.27
CA GLN A 145 -18.28 -18.44 2.29
C GLN A 145 -18.71 -19.72 3.03
N GLN A 146 -18.03 -20.85 2.81
CA GLN A 146 -18.31 -22.10 3.52
C GLN A 146 -18.03 -21.98 5.04
N MET A 147 -16.94 -21.32 5.43
CA MET A 147 -16.64 -21.02 6.83
C MET A 147 -17.76 -20.20 7.47
N ARG A 148 -18.20 -19.10 6.82
CA ARG A 148 -19.32 -18.26 7.29
C ARG A 148 -20.62 -19.04 7.41
N ALA A 149 -21.00 -19.83 6.41
CA ALA A 149 -22.20 -20.67 6.44
C ALA A 149 -22.15 -21.78 7.52
N ALA A 150 -20.95 -22.24 7.88
CA ALA A 150 -20.72 -23.17 8.97
C ALA A 150 -20.67 -22.51 10.37
N GLY A 151 -20.76 -21.17 10.46
CA GLY A 151 -20.66 -20.41 11.71
C GLY A 151 -19.23 -20.23 12.21
N ILE A 152 -18.22 -20.48 11.37
CA ILE A 152 -16.80 -20.42 11.73
C ILE A 152 -16.26 -19.03 11.38
N GLN A 153 -15.84 -18.29 12.41
CA GLN A 153 -15.13 -17.03 12.25
C GLN A 153 -13.67 -17.28 11.89
N GLY A 154 -13.19 -16.59 10.86
CA GLY A 154 -11.83 -16.69 10.38
C GLY A 154 -11.63 -15.98 9.05
N GLU A 155 -10.40 -16.06 8.57
CA GLU A 155 -9.91 -15.41 7.36
C GLU A 155 -9.37 -16.48 6.40
N VAL A 156 -9.23 -16.15 5.12
CA VAL A 156 -8.49 -16.99 4.17
C VAL A 156 -7.30 -16.22 3.63
N ALA A 157 -6.10 -16.74 3.88
CA ALA A 157 -4.89 -16.31 3.23
C ALA A 157 -4.59 -17.18 2.00
N ARG A 158 -4.03 -16.59 0.94
CA ARG A 158 -3.72 -17.32 -0.31
C ARG A 158 -2.34 -16.99 -0.87
N ASN A 159 -1.69 -17.98 -1.44
CA ASN A 159 -0.46 -17.82 -2.22
C ASN A 159 -0.79 -18.08 -3.68
N ASP A 160 -0.87 -17.00 -4.48
CA ASP A 160 -1.32 -17.09 -5.86
C ASP A 160 -0.33 -17.88 -6.76
N GLN A 161 0.97 -17.89 -6.43
CA GLN A 161 2.00 -18.60 -7.20
C GLN A 161 1.97 -20.12 -7.02
N THR A 162 1.65 -20.59 -5.82
CA THR A 162 1.52 -22.04 -5.54
C THR A 162 0.07 -22.51 -5.65
N GLY A 163 -0.89 -21.59 -5.62
CA GLY A 163 -2.31 -21.89 -5.48
C GLY A 163 -2.69 -22.45 -4.10
N GLU A 164 -1.84 -22.31 -3.07
CA GLU A 164 -2.09 -22.76 -1.71
C GLU A 164 -3.03 -21.79 -0.97
N LEU A 165 -3.97 -22.34 -0.21
CA LEU A 165 -4.84 -21.59 0.71
C LEU A 165 -4.52 -21.93 2.17
N LYS A 166 -4.79 -20.98 3.05
CA LYS A 166 -4.74 -21.13 4.51
C LYS A 166 -6.04 -20.63 5.12
N ALA A 167 -6.78 -21.52 5.76
CA ALA A 167 -7.89 -21.16 6.63
C ALA A 167 -7.33 -20.72 7.99
N LEU A 168 -7.41 -19.43 8.28
CA LEU A 168 -6.91 -18.81 9.50
C LEU A 168 -8.08 -18.68 10.49
N VAL A 169 -8.09 -19.49 11.54
CA VAL A 169 -9.25 -19.63 12.45
C VAL A 169 -8.86 -19.57 13.91
N ARG A 170 -9.77 -19.11 14.78
CA ARG A 170 -9.53 -19.08 16.23
C ARG A 170 -9.52 -20.47 16.86
N ASP A 171 -10.37 -21.37 16.37
CA ASP A 171 -10.44 -22.78 16.78
C ASP A 171 -10.34 -23.71 15.55
N PRO A 172 -9.18 -24.35 15.33
CA PRO A 172 -9.01 -25.38 14.31
C PRO A 172 -9.96 -26.58 14.46
N SER A 173 -10.40 -26.90 15.68
CA SER A 173 -11.27 -28.05 15.98
C SER A 173 -12.69 -27.84 15.46
N ALA A 174 -13.24 -26.62 15.62
CA ALA A 174 -14.49 -26.21 14.99
C ALA A 174 -14.40 -26.31 13.45
N PHE A 175 -13.28 -25.89 12.86
CA PHE A 175 -13.06 -26.00 11.41
C PHE A 175 -13.03 -27.47 10.96
N GLN A 176 -12.23 -28.32 11.60
CA GLN A 176 -12.19 -29.76 11.31
C GLN A 176 -13.58 -30.40 11.44
N SER A 177 -14.35 -30.02 12.48
CA SER A 177 -15.73 -30.46 12.66
C SER A 177 -16.68 -29.93 11.58
N GLY A 178 -16.40 -28.78 10.97
CA GLY A 178 -17.09 -28.27 9.79
C GLY A 178 -16.84 -29.15 8.55
N THR A 179 -15.59 -29.53 8.33
CA THR A 179 -15.18 -30.42 7.23
C THR A 179 -15.76 -31.84 7.39
N SER A 180 -15.64 -32.47 8.55
CA SER A 180 -16.16 -33.82 8.82
C SER A 180 -17.69 -33.92 8.71
N ARG A 181 -18.41 -32.80 8.88
CA ARG A 181 -19.88 -32.73 8.70
C ARG A 181 -20.29 -32.27 7.29
N GLY A 182 -19.35 -32.20 6.33
CA GLY A 182 -19.60 -31.77 4.96
C GLY A 182 -20.02 -30.31 4.79
N LYS A 183 -19.91 -29.47 5.82
CA LYS A 183 -20.24 -28.04 5.75
C LYS A 183 -19.14 -27.21 5.09
N ILE A 184 -17.89 -27.69 5.18
CA ILE A 184 -16.74 -27.15 4.48
C ILE A 184 -16.23 -28.25 3.55
N SER A 185 -16.01 -27.91 2.28
CA SER A 185 -15.38 -28.84 1.33
C SER A 185 -13.93 -29.07 1.74
N ALA A 186 -13.44 -30.30 1.65
CA ALA A 186 -12.00 -30.58 1.81
C ALA A 186 -11.15 -30.05 0.63
N ASN A 187 -11.80 -29.65 -0.48
CA ASN A 187 -11.12 -29.27 -1.72
C ASN A 187 -11.94 -28.22 -2.52
N PRO A 188 -12.22 -27.02 -1.96
CA PRO A 188 -12.98 -25.96 -2.64
C PRO A 188 -12.33 -25.62 -4.00
N MET A 189 -13.10 -25.69 -5.08
CA MET A 189 -12.62 -25.52 -6.47
C MET A 189 -11.37 -26.36 -6.85
N GLY A 190 -11.15 -27.53 -6.22
CA GLY A 190 -9.94 -28.32 -6.45
C GLY A 190 -8.68 -27.73 -5.79
N VAL A 191 -8.86 -26.89 -4.76
CA VAL A 191 -7.78 -26.28 -3.97
C VAL A 191 -7.70 -26.88 -2.57
N ALA A 192 -6.57 -27.52 -2.27
CA ALA A 192 -6.22 -27.91 -0.91
C ALA A 192 -5.85 -26.68 -0.07
N TYR A 193 -6.17 -26.74 1.22
CA TYR A 193 -5.82 -25.70 2.20
C TYR A 193 -5.14 -26.29 3.44
N LYS A 194 -4.41 -25.44 4.16
CA LYS A 194 -3.97 -25.70 5.53
C LYS A 194 -4.89 -24.98 6.51
N VAL A 195 -5.02 -25.49 7.73
CA VAL A 195 -5.75 -24.82 8.81
C VAL A 195 -4.72 -24.36 9.84
N GLU A 196 -4.69 -23.07 10.13
CA GLU A 196 -3.75 -22.47 11.10
C GLU A 196 -4.52 -21.71 12.16
N GLN A 197 -4.10 -21.85 13.43
CA GLN A 197 -4.69 -21.08 14.52
C GLN A 197 -4.27 -19.62 14.40
N PHE A 198 -5.24 -18.71 14.33
CA PHE A 198 -5.02 -17.29 14.13
C PHE A 198 -6.00 -16.46 14.95
N SER A 199 -5.50 -15.43 15.64
CA SER A 199 -6.32 -14.56 16.51
C SER A 199 -7.09 -13.48 15.75
N GLY A 200 -6.77 -13.28 14.46
CA GLY A 200 -7.19 -12.16 13.62
C GLY A 200 -6.10 -11.09 13.51
N ILE A 201 -6.20 -10.25 12.48
CA ILE A 201 -5.40 -9.01 12.41
C ILE A 201 -5.97 -8.01 13.42
N ARG A 202 -5.11 -7.40 14.26
CA ARG A 202 -5.49 -6.28 15.10
C ARG A 202 -5.05 -4.99 14.42
N THR A 203 -6.01 -4.13 14.09
CA THR A 203 -5.75 -2.76 13.65
C THR A 203 -4.83 -2.03 14.64
N THR A 204 -3.94 -1.20 14.13
CA THR A 204 -2.90 -0.51 14.92
C THR A 204 -3.25 0.97 15.18
N ALA A 205 -4.49 1.27 15.54
CA ALA A 205 -4.94 2.61 15.93
C ALA A 205 -4.86 2.79 17.47
N ASP A 206 -4.05 3.75 17.94
CA ASP A 206 -3.92 4.15 19.37
C ASP A 206 -3.05 5.44 19.53
N ILE A 207 -2.80 5.87 20.77
CA ILE A 207 -2.27 7.19 21.17
C ILE A 207 -0.72 7.35 20.98
N SER A 208 -0.26 8.56 20.53
CA SER A 208 1.12 9.15 20.47
C SER A 208 2.36 8.34 19.99
N GLY A 209 3.22 8.80 19.05
CA GLY A 209 3.29 10.02 18.21
C GLY A 209 4.38 9.99 17.07
N GLY A 210 4.11 10.52 15.85
CA GLY A 210 4.97 10.38 14.64
C GLY A 210 5.10 11.64 13.77
N GLN A 211 4.30 11.77 12.71
CA GLN A 211 3.58 13.02 12.41
C GLN A 211 2.09 12.65 12.26
N PHE A 212 1.23 13.39 12.96
CA PHE A 212 0.09 12.75 13.62
C PHE A 212 -1.23 13.01 12.89
N TYR A 213 -2.20 12.10 13.07
CA TYR A 213 -3.62 12.36 12.82
C TYR A 213 -4.38 12.25 14.15
N TRP A 214 -5.09 13.31 14.54
CA TRP A 214 -5.68 13.43 15.88
C TRP A 214 -7.19 13.74 15.87
N ALA A 215 -8.04 12.72 15.73
CA ALA A 215 -9.48 12.87 15.59
C ALA A 215 -10.24 13.09 16.92
N THR A 216 -9.73 12.55 18.04
CA THR A 216 -10.21 12.79 19.42
C THR A 216 -9.04 12.68 20.41
N PRO A 217 -9.11 13.23 21.64
CA PRO A 217 -8.03 13.16 22.63
C PRO A 217 -7.45 11.77 22.93
N THR A 218 -8.16 10.69 22.58
CA THR A 218 -7.85 9.30 22.92
C THR A 218 -7.64 8.37 21.72
N MET A 219 -7.68 8.86 20.48
CA MET A 219 -7.45 8.03 19.29
C MET A 219 -6.63 8.77 18.23
N SER A 220 -5.60 8.09 17.71
CA SER A 220 -4.72 8.69 16.71
C SER A 220 -4.11 7.67 15.75
N CYS A 221 -3.79 8.14 14.56
CA CYS A 221 -3.16 7.37 13.49
C CYS A 221 -1.90 8.08 12.97
N THR A 222 -1.18 7.40 12.09
CA THR A 222 -0.12 7.98 11.26
C THR A 222 -0.75 8.47 9.95
N MET A 223 -0.33 9.65 9.48
CA MET A 223 -0.67 10.07 8.11
C MET A 223 0.08 9.20 7.11
N GLY A 224 -0.60 8.79 6.04
CA GLY A 224 -0.04 7.99 4.96
C GLY A 224 0.64 8.86 3.90
N PHE A 225 0.03 8.94 2.73
CA PHE A 225 0.54 9.73 1.63
C PHE A 225 -0.25 11.03 1.49
N ASN A 226 0.43 12.06 0.98
CA ASN A 226 -0.25 13.23 0.45
C ASN A 226 -0.97 12.85 -0.85
N VAL A 227 -2.23 13.28 -0.97
CA VAL A 227 -3.15 12.90 -2.05
C VAL A 227 -3.79 14.12 -2.70
N ARG A 228 -4.34 13.91 -3.90
CA ARG A 228 -5.14 14.87 -4.65
C ARG A 228 -6.39 14.19 -5.19
N GLN A 229 -7.55 14.82 -5.03
CA GLN A 229 -8.78 14.42 -5.71
C GLN A 229 -8.77 14.98 -7.15
N PRO A 230 -8.78 14.13 -8.20
CA PRO A 230 -8.56 14.61 -9.57
C PRO A 230 -9.64 15.57 -10.08
N ALA A 231 -10.91 15.31 -9.72
CA ALA A 231 -12.08 16.05 -10.21
C ALA A 231 -12.18 17.48 -9.67
N THR A 232 -11.70 17.72 -8.44
CA THR A 232 -11.84 19.01 -7.73
C THR A 232 -10.53 19.76 -7.57
N ASN A 233 -9.39 19.12 -7.89
CA ASN A 233 -8.05 19.62 -7.62
C ASN A 233 -7.73 19.86 -6.13
N VAL A 234 -8.56 19.31 -5.22
CA VAL A 234 -8.35 19.44 -3.76
C VAL A 234 -7.21 18.51 -3.34
N TYR A 235 -6.27 19.06 -2.57
CA TYR A 235 -5.16 18.32 -1.97
C TYR A 235 -5.50 17.96 -0.51
N GLY A 236 -5.02 16.81 -0.08
CA GLY A 236 -5.24 16.31 1.28
C GLY A 236 -4.21 15.27 1.70
N VAL A 237 -4.50 14.59 2.80
CA VAL A 237 -3.70 13.48 3.33
C VAL A 237 -4.57 12.23 3.43
N SER A 238 -4.00 11.07 3.15
CA SER A 238 -4.64 9.77 3.41
C SER A 238 -4.26 9.22 4.78
N THR A 239 -5.11 8.36 5.34
CA THR A 239 -4.79 7.48 6.48
C THR A 239 -5.67 6.23 6.40
N ALA A 240 -5.56 5.31 7.35
CA ALA A 240 -6.33 4.06 7.32
C ALA A 240 -7.84 4.32 7.54
N GLY A 241 -8.68 3.54 6.87
CA GLY A 241 -10.14 3.67 6.91
C GLY A 241 -10.68 3.54 8.33
N HIS A 242 -10.20 2.54 9.08
CA HIS A 242 -10.57 2.31 10.48
C HIS A 242 -10.13 3.39 11.48
N CYS A 243 -9.39 4.43 11.06
CA CYS A 243 -9.13 5.60 11.89
C CYS A 243 -10.43 6.42 12.09
N PRO A 244 -10.56 7.25 13.14
CA PRO A 244 -11.84 7.92 13.40
C PRO A 244 -12.08 9.07 12.41
N ASN A 245 -13.23 9.08 11.73
CA ASN A 245 -13.61 10.07 10.71
C ASN A 245 -13.94 11.48 11.25
N SER A 246 -13.52 11.83 12.47
CA SER A 246 -13.77 13.15 13.07
C SER A 246 -12.74 14.19 12.62
N PRO A 247 -13.06 15.51 12.65
CA PRO A 247 -12.10 16.56 12.33
C PRO A 247 -10.83 16.41 13.17
N ALA A 248 -9.69 16.37 12.49
CA ALA A 248 -8.42 15.99 13.11
C ALA A 248 -7.40 17.13 13.11
N ARG A 249 -6.32 16.99 13.87
CA ARG A 249 -5.13 17.87 13.77
C ARG A 249 -3.88 17.11 13.36
N VAL A 250 -3.04 17.80 12.59
CA VAL A 250 -1.69 17.38 12.24
C VAL A 250 -0.72 17.92 13.26
N GLN A 251 -0.36 17.09 14.23
CA GLN A 251 0.74 17.44 15.12
C GLN A 251 2.07 17.29 14.37
N LEU A 252 2.88 18.35 14.39
CA LEU A 252 4.14 18.45 13.63
C LEU A 252 5.39 18.23 14.51
N SER A 253 5.24 18.35 15.84
CA SER A 253 6.29 18.18 16.84
C SER A 253 5.76 17.43 18.07
N GLN A 254 6.61 16.85 18.91
CA GLN A 254 6.15 16.18 20.14
C GLN A 254 5.51 17.16 21.14
N THR A 255 5.85 18.44 21.07
CA THR A 255 5.22 19.53 21.82
C THR A 255 4.02 20.06 21.05
N TYR A 256 2.84 20.07 21.67
CA TYR A 256 1.59 20.52 21.05
C TYR A 256 1.64 22.03 20.77
N SER A 257 1.31 22.44 19.54
CA SER A 257 1.27 23.84 19.12
C SER A 257 -0.15 24.24 18.68
N SER A 258 -0.59 25.44 19.09
CA SER A 258 -1.88 26.01 18.67
C SER A 258 -1.94 26.36 17.17
N VAL A 259 -0.83 26.21 16.44
CA VAL A 259 -0.68 26.52 15.00
C VAL A 259 -0.83 25.26 14.13
N GLU A 260 -1.11 24.09 14.71
CA GLU A 260 -1.19 22.82 13.97
C GLU A 260 -2.33 22.78 12.93
N PRO A 261 -2.07 22.29 11.70
CA PRO A 261 -3.09 22.17 10.65
C PRO A 261 -4.28 21.33 11.11
N ALA A 262 -5.50 21.81 10.87
CA ALA A 262 -6.68 20.96 10.96
C ALA A 262 -6.89 20.18 9.65
N ILE A 263 -7.40 18.95 9.75
CA ILE A 263 -7.87 18.11 8.64
C ILE A 263 -9.38 17.95 8.77
N ASN A 264 -10.10 18.29 7.70
CA ASN A 264 -11.51 17.92 7.56
C ASN A 264 -11.60 16.60 6.80
N PHE A 265 -12.24 15.60 7.41
CA PHE A 265 -12.60 14.34 6.74
C PHE A 265 -13.45 14.61 5.49
N VAL A 266 -13.20 13.83 4.42
CA VAL A 266 -13.96 13.93 3.15
C VAL A 266 -14.60 12.61 2.76
N GLY A 267 -13.91 11.48 2.94
CA GLY A 267 -14.46 10.19 2.53
C GLY A 267 -13.56 9.01 2.86
N GLU A 268 -14.18 7.83 2.80
CA GLU A 268 -13.62 6.54 3.21
C GLU A 268 -13.98 5.45 2.18
N TRP A 269 -13.05 4.53 1.95
CA TRP A 269 -13.24 3.27 1.25
C TRP A 269 -12.95 2.13 2.22
N TYR A 270 -13.96 1.79 3.04
CA TYR A 270 -13.85 0.83 4.14
C TYR A 270 -13.26 -0.52 3.71
N SER A 271 -13.67 -1.04 2.55
CA SER A 271 -13.22 -2.33 1.98
C SER A 271 -11.79 -2.32 1.40
N LEU A 272 -11.04 -1.25 1.61
CA LEU A 272 -9.62 -1.15 1.33
C LEU A 272 -8.81 -0.60 2.52
N ASP A 273 -9.46 -0.31 3.65
CA ASP A 273 -8.89 0.43 4.78
C ASP A 273 -8.25 1.77 4.40
N ILE A 274 -8.97 2.64 3.67
CA ILE A 274 -8.49 3.97 3.27
C ILE A 274 -9.49 5.04 3.66
N GLN A 275 -9.03 6.15 4.24
CA GLN A 275 -9.77 7.41 4.25
C GLN A 275 -8.87 8.59 3.86
N TRP A 276 -9.47 9.76 3.64
CA TRP A 276 -8.73 11.00 3.44
C TRP A 276 -9.46 12.24 3.94
N GLY A 277 -8.70 13.31 4.12
CA GLY A 277 -9.20 14.65 4.41
C GLY A 277 -8.30 15.75 3.85
N TYR A 278 -8.85 16.95 3.64
CA TYR A 278 -8.08 18.12 3.18
C TYR A 278 -7.60 18.97 4.35
N LEU A 279 -6.48 19.70 4.15
CA LEU A 279 -5.95 20.64 5.14
C LEU A 279 -6.75 21.95 5.15
N VAL A 280 -7.17 22.38 6.33
CA VAL A 280 -7.88 23.65 6.53
C VAL A 280 -6.88 24.80 6.66
N ASN A 281 -6.62 25.47 5.54
CA ASN A 281 -5.81 26.68 5.48
C ASN A 281 -6.40 27.81 6.33
N GLY A 282 -5.51 28.65 6.90
CA GLY A 282 -5.88 29.69 7.86
C GLY A 282 -5.93 29.23 9.32
N SER A 283 -5.85 27.91 9.59
CA SER A 283 -5.63 27.39 10.94
C SER A 283 -4.35 27.98 11.54
N GLY A 284 -4.48 28.73 12.64
CA GLY A 284 -3.34 29.43 13.26
C GLY A 284 -2.71 30.54 12.41
N GLY A 285 -3.40 31.03 11.37
CA GLY A 285 -2.88 32.06 10.45
C GLY A 285 -1.90 31.54 9.40
N VAL A 286 -1.70 30.23 9.29
CA VAL A 286 -0.75 29.63 8.33
C VAL A 286 -1.50 29.05 7.11
N ASN A 287 -0.95 29.29 5.92
CA ASN A 287 -1.34 28.62 4.68
C ASN A 287 -0.41 27.43 4.44
N TRP A 288 -0.98 26.22 4.48
CA TRP A 288 -0.25 24.97 4.36
C TRP A 288 -0.15 24.53 2.89
N VAL A 289 1.07 24.22 2.47
CA VAL A 289 1.36 23.73 1.11
C VAL A 289 1.61 22.23 1.18
N ILE A 290 0.71 21.45 0.58
CA ILE A 290 0.88 20.01 0.43
C ILE A 290 1.92 19.75 -0.68
N LYS A 291 2.96 19.00 -0.34
CA LYS A 291 4.06 18.62 -1.25
C LYS A 291 3.98 17.11 -1.57
N PRO A 292 4.51 16.65 -2.70
CA PRO A 292 4.67 15.22 -3.02
C PRO A 292 5.78 14.57 -2.19
N GLN A 293 5.67 14.66 -0.87
CA GLN A 293 6.68 14.27 0.10
C GLN A 293 6.06 13.44 1.23
N VAL A 294 6.86 12.57 1.81
CA VAL A 294 6.52 11.77 2.98
C VAL A 294 7.60 11.97 4.05
N TRP A 295 7.16 12.10 5.30
CA TRP A 295 8.02 12.09 6.48
C TRP A 295 8.25 10.67 6.97
N ASN A 296 9.50 10.27 7.19
CA ASN A 296 9.84 8.95 7.76
C ASN A 296 10.38 8.99 9.20
N GLY A 297 10.23 10.11 9.91
CA GLY A 297 10.84 10.28 11.24
C GLY A 297 12.28 10.79 11.24
N ILE A 298 12.95 10.85 10.09
CA ILE A 298 14.33 11.36 9.93
C ILE A 298 14.37 12.46 8.86
N VAL A 299 13.78 12.22 7.69
CA VAL A 299 13.76 13.15 6.55
C VAL A 299 12.38 13.21 5.89
N ASN A 300 12.10 14.34 5.23
CA ASN A 300 11.08 14.42 4.21
C ASN A 300 11.71 13.99 2.88
N PHE A 301 11.18 12.94 2.26
CA PHE A 301 11.63 12.46 0.94
C PHE A 301 10.52 12.62 -0.10
N ASN A 302 10.89 12.88 -1.35
CA ASN A 302 9.92 12.97 -2.44
C ASN A 302 9.36 11.60 -2.78
N VAL A 303 8.04 11.49 -2.92
CA VAL A 303 7.40 10.36 -3.58
C VAL A 303 7.67 10.49 -5.07
N THR A 304 8.29 9.48 -5.68
CA THR A 304 8.69 9.49 -7.10
C THR A 304 7.82 8.62 -7.98
N GLY A 305 6.83 7.91 -7.41
CA GLY A 305 5.93 7.03 -8.13
C GLY A 305 5.31 5.98 -7.23
N GLY A 306 4.76 4.93 -7.86
CA GLY A 306 4.17 3.79 -7.16
C GLY A 306 4.61 2.48 -7.78
N VAL A 307 4.59 1.41 -6.99
CA VAL A 307 4.95 0.06 -7.42
C VAL A 307 4.03 -0.95 -6.73
N SER A 308 3.76 -2.08 -7.39
CA SER A 308 3.06 -3.18 -6.73
C SER A 308 3.97 -3.84 -5.70
N GLU A 309 3.33 -4.28 -4.63
CA GLU A 309 3.81 -5.33 -3.76
C GLU A 309 3.91 -6.68 -4.49
N TYR A 310 4.87 -7.50 -4.07
CA TYR A 310 5.03 -8.89 -4.52
C TYR A 310 5.87 -9.67 -3.50
N PRO A 311 5.77 -11.00 -3.43
CA PRO A 311 6.53 -11.80 -2.47
C PRO A 311 8.05 -11.62 -2.62
N GLY A 312 8.73 -11.46 -1.49
CA GLY A 312 10.16 -11.16 -1.38
C GLY A 312 10.52 -9.68 -1.56
N MET A 313 9.57 -8.82 -1.97
CA MET A 313 9.82 -7.38 -2.11
C MET A 313 10.29 -6.79 -0.79
N THR A 314 11.44 -6.11 -0.80
CA THR A 314 11.90 -5.36 0.38
C THR A 314 11.19 -4.02 0.45
N VAL A 315 10.51 -3.78 1.57
CA VAL A 315 9.80 -2.54 1.88
C VAL A 315 10.23 -2.00 3.23
N CYS A 316 10.14 -0.69 3.37
CA CYS A 316 10.19 0.00 4.66
C CYS A 316 8.84 0.67 4.91
N LYS A 317 8.56 0.99 6.17
CA LYS A 317 7.37 1.75 6.55
C LYS A 317 7.72 2.80 7.58
N TYR A 318 6.98 3.91 7.59
CA TYR A 318 6.99 4.81 8.74
C TYR A 318 5.73 4.61 9.58
N GLY A 319 5.94 4.32 10.86
CA GLY A 319 4.90 4.25 11.87
C GLY A 319 5.21 5.21 13.00
N LYS A 320 4.18 5.77 13.61
CA LYS A 320 4.32 6.72 14.72
C LYS A 320 4.94 6.09 15.98
N THR A 321 4.61 4.84 16.26
CA THR A 321 5.03 4.10 17.46
C THR A 321 6.31 3.32 17.20
N THR A 322 6.36 2.50 16.15
CA THR A 322 7.55 1.70 15.82
C THR A 322 8.59 2.43 14.96
N LYS A 323 8.34 3.69 14.56
CA LYS A 323 9.21 4.49 13.69
C LYS A 323 9.45 3.76 12.36
N ILE A 324 10.67 3.82 11.83
CA ILE A 324 11.05 3.08 10.63
C ILE A 324 11.25 1.62 11.00
N THR A 325 10.52 0.74 10.33
CA THR A 325 10.87 -0.69 10.26
C THR A 325 10.92 -1.10 8.80
N CYS A 326 11.69 -2.14 8.51
CA CYS A 326 11.81 -2.69 7.16
C CYS A 326 11.72 -4.22 7.20
N GLY A 327 11.36 -4.81 6.07
CA GLY A 327 11.21 -6.25 5.95
C GLY A 327 10.92 -6.67 4.52
N GLN A 328 10.65 -7.97 4.34
CA GLN A 328 10.21 -8.52 3.07
C GLN A 328 8.72 -8.81 3.12
N VAL A 329 8.03 -8.48 2.02
CA VAL A 329 6.64 -8.89 1.78
C VAL A 329 6.60 -10.41 1.67
N ASP A 330 5.70 -11.04 2.40
CA ASP A 330 5.56 -12.48 2.43
C ASP A 330 4.78 -13.03 1.21
N PRO A 331 4.64 -14.36 1.05
CA PRO A 331 4.02 -14.94 -0.13
C PRO A 331 2.49 -15.06 -0.07
N TYR A 332 1.83 -14.45 0.91
CA TYR A 332 0.39 -14.57 1.11
C TYR A 332 -0.34 -13.23 1.04
N ALA A 333 -1.46 -13.21 0.31
CA ALA A 333 -2.48 -12.19 0.47
C ALA A 333 -3.45 -12.63 1.58
N TYR A 334 -3.66 -11.77 2.58
CA TYR A 334 -4.54 -11.97 3.74
C TYR A 334 -5.82 -11.15 3.57
N SER A 335 -6.91 -11.48 4.27
CA SER A 335 -8.15 -10.72 4.17
C SER A 335 -8.97 -10.71 5.46
N ASP A 336 -9.45 -9.53 5.87
CA ASP A 336 -10.31 -9.33 7.04
C ASP A 336 -11.59 -8.55 6.65
N SER A 337 -12.29 -7.93 7.61
CA SER A 337 -13.48 -7.11 7.31
C SER A 337 -13.20 -5.85 6.46
N TYR A 338 -11.97 -5.33 6.48
CA TYR A 338 -11.54 -4.11 5.78
C TYR A 338 -10.92 -4.37 4.40
N GLY A 339 -10.91 -5.62 3.91
CA GLY A 339 -10.44 -5.95 2.57
C GLY A 339 -9.30 -6.96 2.55
N GLU A 340 -8.28 -6.70 1.73
CA GLU A 340 -7.18 -7.64 1.48
C GLU A 340 -5.80 -6.96 1.59
N PHE A 341 -4.90 -7.58 2.36
CA PHE A 341 -3.65 -7.02 2.82
C PHE A 341 -2.46 -7.90 2.44
N SER A 342 -1.30 -7.26 2.32
CA SER A 342 -0.02 -7.96 2.24
C SER A 342 0.70 -7.86 3.58
N ARG A 343 1.52 -8.86 3.90
CA ARG A 343 2.17 -8.96 5.20
C ARG A 343 3.68 -8.80 5.11
N VAL A 344 4.26 -8.12 6.09
CA VAL A 344 5.71 -8.07 6.34
C VAL A 344 5.97 -8.78 7.67
N ASN A 345 6.82 -9.81 7.62
CA ASN A 345 7.11 -10.61 8.81
C ASN A 345 7.98 -9.85 9.83
N ALA A 346 7.74 -10.09 11.11
CA ALA A 346 8.66 -9.78 12.19
C ALA A 346 10.02 -10.46 11.93
N ASN A 347 11.11 -9.78 12.26
CA ASN A 347 12.47 -10.28 12.08
C ASN A 347 13.38 -9.87 13.25
N SER A 348 14.63 -10.30 13.25
CA SER A 348 15.57 -10.03 14.35
C SER A 348 15.86 -8.55 14.58
N SER A 349 15.87 -7.72 13.53
CA SER A 349 16.02 -6.26 13.65
C SER A 349 14.72 -5.57 14.08
N TYR A 350 13.58 -6.12 13.65
CA TYR A 350 12.24 -5.57 13.88
C TYR A 350 11.28 -6.67 14.36
N PRO A 351 11.35 -7.08 15.64
CA PRO A 351 10.46 -8.11 16.21
C PRO A 351 9.01 -7.63 16.34
N LYS A 352 8.78 -6.33 16.15
CA LYS A 352 7.47 -5.69 16.03
C LYS A 352 7.51 -4.78 14.80
N GLN A 353 6.97 -5.25 13.68
CA GLN A 353 6.92 -4.46 12.45
C GLN A 353 5.92 -3.31 12.54
N SER A 354 4.86 -3.46 13.34
CA SER A 354 3.87 -2.41 13.61
C SER A 354 3.37 -2.53 15.05
N GLU A 355 3.02 -1.39 15.66
CA GLU A 355 2.30 -1.28 16.92
C GLU A 355 1.20 -0.23 16.85
N LEU A 356 0.29 -0.33 17.81
CA LEU A 356 -0.73 0.66 18.14
C LEU A 356 -0.22 2.11 18.00
N GLY A 357 -0.85 2.88 17.09
CA GLY A 357 -0.45 4.21 16.61
C GLY A 357 0.07 4.24 15.17
N ASP A 358 0.55 3.14 14.62
CA ASP A 358 1.17 3.05 13.28
C ASP A 358 0.17 3.02 12.11
N SER A 359 -1.12 2.73 12.36
CA SER A 359 -2.16 2.66 11.33
C SER A 359 -2.20 3.89 10.42
N GLY A 360 -2.42 3.65 9.12
CA GLY A 360 -2.38 4.65 8.06
C GLY A 360 -0.97 5.01 7.60
N GLY A 361 0.08 4.61 8.32
CA GLY A 361 1.47 4.98 8.00
C GLY A 361 1.93 4.49 6.62
N PRO A 362 2.80 5.23 5.93
CA PRO A 362 3.20 4.92 4.57
C PRO A 362 4.15 3.73 4.53
N VAL A 363 3.87 2.78 3.64
CA VAL A 363 4.74 1.66 3.25
C VAL A 363 5.33 1.97 1.87
N TYR A 364 6.66 1.93 1.77
CA TYR A 364 7.43 2.44 0.64
C TYR A 364 8.66 1.58 0.30
N GLN A 365 9.18 1.76 -0.91
CA GLN A 365 10.47 1.23 -1.36
C GLN A 365 11.28 2.40 -1.93
N GLY A 366 12.18 2.97 -1.12
CA GLY A 366 12.73 4.30 -1.39
C GLY A 366 11.61 5.35 -1.54
N GLY A 367 11.63 6.12 -2.63
CA GLY A 367 10.60 7.09 -3.00
C GLY A 367 9.32 6.50 -3.60
N LEU A 368 9.22 5.18 -3.78
CA LEU A 368 8.05 4.56 -4.40
C LEU A 368 7.01 4.19 -3.33
N ALA A 369 5.76 4.64 -3.53
CA ALA A 369 4.63 4.27 -2.69
C ALA A 369 4.22 2.81 -2.98
N VAL A 370 3.99 2.03 -1.91
CA VAL A 370 3.63 0.60 -1.98
C VAL A 370 2.30 0.31 -1.27
N GLY A 371 2.00 0.99 -0.16
CA GLY A 371 0.75 0.79 0.57
C GLY A 371 0.67 1.58 1.88
N MET A 372 -0.36 1.31 2.68
CA MET A 372 -0.54 1.93 4.01
C MET A 372 -0.72 0.87 5.10
N VAL A 373 -0.14 1.10 6.28
CA VAL A 373 -0.26 0.23 7.45
C VAL A 373 -1.73 0.07 7.84
N HIS A 374 -2.18 -1.17 7.98
CA HIS A 374 -3.51 -1.52 8.46
C HIS A 374 -3.46 -2.03 9.93
N GLY A 375 -2.56 -2.98 10.21
CA GLY A 375 -2.56 -3.65 11.50
C GLY A 375 -1.38 -4.58 11.73
N LYS A 376 -1.50 -5.40 12.78
CA LYS A 376 -0.53 -6.42 13.16
C LYS A 376 -1.18 -7.70 13.66
N ASP A 377 -0.44 -8.80 13.70
CA ASP A 377 -0.82 -9.99 14.47
C ASP A 377 -0.11 -10.08 15.83
N THR A 378 -0.37 -11.15 16.58
CA THR A 378 0.26 -11.42 17.88
C THR A 378 1.74 -11.78 17.78
N ALA A 379 2.24 -12.17 16.61
CA ALA A 379 3.65 -12.43 16.35
C ALA A 379 4.43 -11.16 15.96
N GLY A 380 3.76 -10.00 15.86
CA GLY A 380 4.38 -8.73 15.51
C GLY A 380 4.57 -8.51 14.02
N ASN A 381 3.99 -9.36 13.16
CA ASN A 381 3.97 -9.16 11.71
C ASN A 381 3.06 -7.96 11.38
N MET A 382 3.43 -7.14 10.41
CA MET A 382 2.63 -6.00 9.95
C MET A 382 1.80 -6.38 8.72
N TYR A 383 0.57 -5.91 8.67
CA TYR A 383 -0.34 -6.01 7.53
C TYR A 383 -0.56 -4.63 6.94
N PHE A 384 -0.55 -4.51 5.61
CA PHE A 384 -0.72 -3.24 4.92
C PHE A 384 -1.65 -3.36 3.69
N SER A 385 -2.44 -2.31 3.45
CA SER A 385 -3.30 -2.17 2.28
C SER A 385 -2.47 -1.74 1.07
N PRO A 386 -2.40 -2.54 -0.02
CA PRO A 386 -1.57 -2.19 -1.16
C PRO A 386 -2.14 -1.06 -2.01
N ILE A 387 -1.31 -0.08 -2.34
CA ILE A 387 -1.72 1.15 -3.05
C ILE A 387 -2.30 0.86 -4.44
N ARG A 388 -1.92 -0.25 -5.08
CA ARG A 388 -2.43 -0.59 -6.41
C ARG A 388 -3.90 -1.02 -6.42
N LYS A 389 -4.49 -1.37 -5.27
CA LYS A 389 -5.92 -1.72 -5.17
C LYS A 389 -6.84 -0.50 -5.24
N TRP A 390 -6.29 0.71 -5.09
CA TRP A 390 -7.05 1.96 -5.09
C TRP A 390 -7.76 2.16 -6.45
N ALA A 391 -7.02 2.09 -7.56
CA ALA A 391 -7.58 2.36 -8.89
C ALA A 391 -8.66 1.34 -9.34
N PRO A 392 -8.47 0.00 -9.22
CA PRO A 392 -9.52 -0.97 -9.57
C PRO A 392 -10.81 -0.87 -8.75
N ALA A 393 -10.76 -0.25 -7.57
CA ALA A 393 -11.90 -0.09 -6.68
C ALA A 393 -12.61 1.27 -6.80
N GLY A 394 -12.22 2.12 -7.75
CA GLY A 394 -12.80 3.46 -7.90
C GLY A 394 -12.45 4.43 -6.76
N VAL A 395 -11.28 4.28 -6.14
CA VAL A 395 -10.74 5.28 -5.20
C VAL A 395 -10.43 6.56 -5.96
N ASN A 396 -11.24 7.59 -5.74
CA ASN A 396 -11.20 8.86 -6.47
C ASN A 396 -10.17 9.87 -5.91
N ILE A 397 -9.09 9.35 -5.31
CA ILE A 397 -7.93 10.12 -4.84
C ILE A 397 -6.65 9.45 -5.31
N ASN A 398 -5.69 10.27 -5.73
CA ASN A 398 -4.40 9.80 -6.21
C ASN A 398 -3.28 10.33 -5.30
N VAL A 399 -2.31 9.48 -4.95
CA VAL A 399 -1.06 9.95 -4.35
C VAL A 399 -0.34 10.87 -5.32
N ILE A 400 0.19 11.98 -4.83
CA ILE A 400 0.95 12.95 -5.61
C ILE A 400 2.45 12.61 -5.61
N CYS A 401 3.13 12.83 -6.73
CA CYS A 401 4.56 12.56 -6.88
C CYS A 401 5.34 13.69 -7.57
N VAL A 402 6.66 13.67 -7.39
CA VAL A 402 7.63 14.34 -8.27
C VAL A 402 7.87 13.39 -9.44
N CYS A 403 7.03 13.54 -10.46
CA CYS A 403 6.82 12.67 -11.63
C CYS A 403 6.13 13.48 -12.73
#